data_AF-A0A9X8YRA9-F1
#
_entry.id   AF-A0A9X8YRA9-F1
#
_cell.length_a   1.000
_cell.length_b   1.000
_cell.length_c   1.000
_cell.angle_alpha   90.00
_cell.angle_beta   90.00
_cell.angle_gamma   90.00
#
_symmetry.space_group_name_H-M   'P 1'
#
loop_
_entity.id
_entity.type
_entity.pdbx_description
1 polymer ?
#
loop_
_entity_poly.entity_id
_entity_poly.type
_entity_poly.pdbx_seq_one_letter_code
_entity_poly.pdbx_strand_id
1 'polypeptide(L)' 'AWADPPPADATPAAPYLLAGAPTFDLTVVKFREKYNRDNPKLPIGEFRAIPAAEDDSPLLTRAASKLNENLYAS' A
#
# COMPACT_ATOMS: atom_id res chain seq x y z
N ALA A 1 0.89 -39.99 -13.52
CA ALA A 1 1.70 -39.34 -12.47
C ALA A 1 1.38 -37.86 -12.51
N TRP A 2 0.70 -37.32 -11.50
CA TRP A 2 0.53 -35.88 -11.35
C TRP A 2 1.84 -35.33 -10.79
N ALA A 3 2.45 -34.38 -11.50
CA ALA A 3 3.65 -33.69 -11.03
C ALA A 3 3.27 -32.77 -9.86
N ASP A 4 4.04 -32.81 -8.79
CA ASP A 4 3.96 -31.84 -7.69
C ASP A 4 4.13 -30.43 -8.25
N PRO A 5 3.37 -29.42 -7.78
CA PRO A 5 3.64 -28.04 -8.14
C PRO A 5 5.07 -27.66 -7.68
N PRO A 6 5.79 -26.83 -8.44
CA PRO A 6 7.12 -26.37 -8.05
C PRO A 6 7.04 -25.68 -6.68
N PRO A 7 8.08 -25.80 -5.83
CA PRO A 7 8.11 -25.09 -4.55
C PRO A 7 7.93 -23.60 -4.84
N ALA A 8 6.96 -22.98 -4.17
CA ALA A 8 6.79 -21.55 -4.24
C ALA A 8 8.06 -20.93 -3.67
N ASP A 9 8.89 -20.34 -4.54
CA ASP A 9 10.03 -19.52 -4.11
C ASP A 9 9.50 -18.50 -3.10
N ALA A 10 9.91 -18.66 -1.84
CA ALA A 10 9.45 -17.81 -0.76
C ALA A 10 9.97 -16.40 -1.04
N THR A 11 9.08 -15.49 -1.43
CA THR A 11 9.41 -14.08 -1.56
C THR A 11 9.99 -13.61 -0.22
N PRO A 12 11.18 -12.98 -0.22
CA PRO A 12 11.79 -12.51 1.02
C PRO A 12 10.82 -11.57 1.72
N ALA A 13 10.60 -11.81 3.02
CA ALA A 13 9.70 -10.99 3.82
C ALA A 13 10.17 -9.52 3.79
N ALA A 14 9.24 -8.60 3.59
CA ALA A 14 9.58 -7.19 3.51
C ALA A 14 10.24 -6.72 4.82
N PRO A 15 11.33 -5.92 4.78
CA PRO A 15 12.09 -5.53 5.97
C PRO A 15 11.26 -4.86 7.08
N TYR A 16 10.20 -4.15 6.70
CA TYR A 16 9.28 -3.46 7.62
C TYR A 16 8.25 -4.39 8.30
N LEU A 17 8.25 -5.69 7.98
CA LEU A 17 7.42 -6.72 8.63
C LEU A 17 8.20 -7.57 9.64
N LEU A 18 9.51 -7.35 9.78
CA LEU A 18 10.37 -8.11 10.69
C LEU A 18 10.15 -7.70 12.15
N ALA A 19 10.40 -8.62 13.09
CA ALA A 19 10.33 -8.32 14.51
C ALA A 19 11.32 -7.21 14.89
N GLY A 20 10.83 -6.19 15.61
CA GLY A 20 11.63 -5.02 15.99
C GLY A 20 11.80 -3.97 14.89
N ALA A 21 11.16 -4.14 13.72
CA ALA A 21 11.13 -3.10 12.70
C ALA A 21 10.43 -1.83 13.23
N PRO A 22 10.88 -0.64 12.80
CA PRO A 22 10.24 0.61 13.19
C PRO A 22 8.79 0.65 12.71
N THR A 23 7.88 1.00 13.61
CA THR A 23 6.48 1.23 13.28
C THR A 23 6.24 2.69 12.95
N PHE A 24 5.38 2.97 11.99
CA PHE A 24 4.93 4.34 11.72
C PHE A 24 3.74 4.66 12.63
N ASP A 25 3.87 5.70 13.47
CA ASP A 25 2.75 6.15 14.33
C ASP A 25 1.56 6.67 13.51
N LEU A 26 1.86 7.35 12.40
CA LEU A 26 0.89 7.83 11.41
C LEU A 26 0.71 6.77 10.32
N THR A 27 -0.45 6.11 10.32
CA THR A 27 -0.84 5.20 9.25
C THR A 27 -1.64 5.93 8.18
N VAL A 28 -1.71 5.37 6.98
CA VAL A 28 -2.54 5.88 5.87
C VAL A 28 -4.00 6.05 6.28
N VAL A 29 -4.53 5.13 7.12
CA VAL A 29 -5.88 5.22 7.68
C VAL A 29 -6.03 6.42 8.60
N LYS A 30 -5.11 6.59 9.57
CA LYS A 30 -5.12 7.72 10.51
C LYS A 30 -5.00 9.06 9.78
N PHE A 31 -4.14 9.13 8.77
CA PHE A 31 -4.01 10.31 7.92
C PHE A 31 -5.33 10.67 7.24
N ARG A 32 -5.96 9.70 6.55
CA ARG A 32 -7.25 9.89 5.86
C ARG A 32 -8.33 10.38 6.82
N GLU A 33 -8.47 9.74 7.97
CA GLU A 33 -9.48 10.11 8.96
C GLU A 33 -9.30 11.53 9.48
N LYS A 34 -8.05 11.92 9.78
CA LYS A 34 -7.73 13.28 10.19
C LYS A 34 -8.01 14.27 9.06
N TYR A 35 -7.52 14.01 7.84
CA TYR A 35 -7.71 14.90 6.70
C TYR A 35 -9.20 15.11 6.39
N ASN A 36 -10.01 14.05 6.37
CA ASN A 36 -11.44 14.15 6.05
C ASN A 36 -12.22 14.91 7.12
N ARG A 37 -11.82 14.79 8.39
CA ARG A 37 -12.38 15.58 9.50
C ARG A 37 -12.08 17.06 9.32
N ASP A 38 -10.86 17.39 8.94
CA ASP A 38 -10.40 18.76 8.75
C ASP A 38 -10.91 19.37 7.42
N ASN A 39 -11.23 18.53 6.42
CA ASN A 39 -11.63 18.93 5.05
C ASN A 39 -12.93 18.24 4.59
N PRO A 40 -14.09 18.52 5.21
CA PRO A 40 -15.34 17.79 4.96
C PRO A 40 -15.90 17.95 3.53
N LYS A 41 -15.45 18.97 2.78
CA LYS A 41 -15.86 19.21 1.38
C LYS A 41 -14.99 18.47 0.36
N LEU A 42 -13.86 17.91 0.78
CA LEU A 42 -12.91 17.20 -0.09
C LEU A 42 -12.45 15.92 0.60
N PRO A 43 -13.33 14.93 0.82
CA PRO A 43 -12.93 13.70 1.47
C PRO A 43 -12.04 12.85 0.55
N ILE A 44 -11.01 12.25 1.14
CA ILE A 44 -10.21 11.20 0.51
C ILE A 44 -10.89 9.85 0.79
N GLY A 45 -11.03 9.04 -0.26
CA GLY A 45 -11.52 7.66 -0.19
C GLY A 45 -10.51 6.69 0.42
N GLU A 46 -10.82 5.39 0.33
CA GLU A 46 -9.89 4.35 0.77
C GLU A 46 -8.69 4.24 -0.18
N PHE A 47 -7.50 4.09 0.43
CA PHE A 47 -6.29 3.81 -0.31
C PHE A 47 -6.26 2.33 -0.71
N ARG A 48 -5.93 2.08 -1.98
CA ARG A 48 -5.78 0.74 -2.54
C ARG A 48 -4.36 0.56 -3.04
N ALA A 49 -3.81 -0.64 -2.85
CA ALA A 49 -2.48 -0.97 -3.34
C ALA A 49 -2.46 -0.86 -4.88
N ILE A 50 -1.41 -0.23 -5.41
CA ILE A 50 -1.17 -0.14 -6.84
C ILE A 50 -0.10 -1.18 -7.18
N PRO A 51 -0.34 -2.04 -8.20
CA PRO A 51 0.68 -2.96 -8.67
C PRO A 51 1.88 -2.19 -9.21
N ALA A 52 3.08 -2.69 -8.90
CA ALA A 52 4.32 -2.11 -9.40
C ALA A 52 4.37 -2.17 -10.94
N ALA A 53 4.79 -1.07 -11.58
CA ALA A 53 5.14 -1.07 -13.00
C ALA A 53 6.53 -1.72 -13.20
N GLU A 54 6.91 -2.02 -14.46
CA GLU A 54 8.20 -2.66 -14.76
C GLU A 54 9.42 -1.86 -14.24
N ASP A 55 9.30 -0.53 -14.17
CA ASP A 55 10.36 0.37 -13.67
C ASP A 55 10.23 0.71 -12.17
N ASP A 56 9.25 0.15 -11.44
CA ASP A 56 9.07 0.46 -10.02
C ASP A 56 10.06 -0.31 -9.12
N SER A 57 10.42 0.30 -7.98
CA SER A 57 11.26 -0.38 -6.99
C SER A 57 10.50 -1.57 -6.37
N PRO A 58 11.08 -2.79 -6.37
CA PRO A 58 10.42 -3.97 -5.83
C PRO A 58 10.22 -3.92 -4.31
N LEU A 59 10.85 -2.97 -3.62
CA LEU A 59 10.76 -2.80 -2.17
C LEU A 59 9.69 -1.78 -1.75
N LEU A 60 9.07 -1.08 -2.71
CA LEU A 60 8.12 -0.02 -2.42
C LEU A 60 6.69 -0.51 -2.62
N THR A 61 5.92 -0.56 -1.54
CA THR A 61 4.46 -0.73 -1.63
C THR A 61 3.82 0.62 -1.88
N ARG A 62 3.19 0.77 -3.05
CA ARG A 62 2.45 1.97 -3.44
C ARG A 62 0.97 1.77 -3.15
N ALA A 63 0.33 2.80 -2.62
CA ALA A 63 -1.12 2.83 -2.49
C ALA A 63 -1.64 4.20 -2.93
N ALA A 64 -2.84 4.25 -3.51
CA ALA A 64 -3.48 5.52 -3.80
C ALA A 64 -4.99 5.46 -3.56
N SER A 65 -5.58 6.61 -3.26
CA SER A 65 -7.02 6.84 -3.26
C SER A 65 -7.40 7.71 -4.44
N LYS A 66 -8.49 7.33 -5.14
CA LYS A 66 -9.06 8.13 -6.21
C LYS A 66 -9.79 9.34 -5.64
N LEU A 67 -9.48 10.54 -6.12
CA LEU A 67 -10.22 11.77 -5.81
C LEU A 67 -11.20 12.12 -6.93
N ASN A 68 -10.75 12.00 -8.19
CA ASN A 68 -11.60 12.05 -9.38
C ASN A 68 -10.95 11.26 -10.53
N GLU A 69 -11.47 11.35 -11.75
CA GLU A 69 -10.94 10.62 -12.92
C GLU A 69 -9.47 10.93 -13.23
N ASN A 70 -9.02 12.15 -12.93
CA ASN A 70 -7.71 12.67 -13.30
C ASN A 70 -6.79 12.92 -12.10
N LEU A 71 -7.28 12.74 -10.86
CA LEU A 71 -6.55 13.07 -9.64
C LEU A 71 -6.64 11.94 -8.62
N TYR A 72 -5.47 11.53 -8.13
CA TYR A 72 -5.29 10.52 -7.11
C TYR A 72 -4.37 11.06 -6.01
N ALA A 73 -4.61 10.65 -4.76
CA ALA A 73 -3.72 10.90 -3.63
C ALA A 73 -2.95 9.62 -3.33
N SER A 74 -1.61 9.70 -3.23
CA SER A 74 -0.73 8.55 -2.96
C SER A 74 0.23 8.85 -1.81
#